data_AF-A0A4R4MKR0-F1
#
_entry.id   AF-A0A4R4MKR0-F1
#
_cell.length_a   1.000
_cell.length_b   1.000
_cell.length_c   1.000
_cell.angle_alpha   90.00
_cell.angle_beta   90.00
_cell.angle_gamma   90.00
#
_symmetry.space_group_name_H-M   'P 1'
#
loop_
_entity.id
_entity.type
_entity.pdbx_description
1 polymer ?
#
loop_
_entity_poly.entity_id
_entity_poly.type
_entity_poly.pdbx_seq_one_letter_code
_entity_poly.pdbx_strand_id
1 'polypeptide(L)'
;MIEARDSGSAQAPGKGRGRDFWPTDKPGRKLPGPKPLYGAAAALVAVVVAVVAVLMFTGGDEAPADKPLVPTAFTPDFNGEGFQQIADRSADSREITEGEASSAKDLQSGKFSFKLAGSELTKDCKAAVWGGRLQGDLDKFGCTQIVRSAYVSGDKKHVGQFFVINMKSADGVNQILRDLQTETGAGWVKPLNVKDVPAFGSGFSAAYAKTYGHYAVITWVERAGGEQPASLNELIDVSLVIEGAADFLYGRLDLAADTGARQ
;
A
#
# COMPACT_ATOMS: atom_id res chain seq x y z
N MET A 1 54.30 7.69 -17.25
CA MET A 1 55.26 8.79 -17.40
C MET A 1 54.46 9.98 -17.89
N ILE A 2 54.26 10.97 -17.02
CA ILE A 2 53.51 12.20 -17.27
C ILE A 2 54.51 13.19 -17.83
N GLU A 3 54.26 13.78 -19.01
CA GLU A 3 54.93 15.01 -19.42
C GLU A 3 53.89 16.07 -19.77
N ALA A 4 53.90 17.11 -18.94
CA ALA A 4 53.38 18.42 -19.20
C ALA A 4 54.36 19.21 -20.08
N ARG A 5 53.85 20.22 -20.78
CA ARG A 5 54.54 21.42 -21.29
C ARG A 5 53.54 22.24 -22.10
N ASP A 6 53.56 23.55 -22.16
CA ASP A 6 53.91 24.62 -21.23
C ASP A 6 53.29 25.88 -21.86
N SER A 7 52.92 26.80 -20.98
CA SER A 7 52.50 28.18 -21.22
C SER A 7 53.58 29.05 -21.89
N GLY A 8 53.17 30.15 -22.56
CA GLY A 8 54.13 31.16 -23.02
C GLY A 8 53.57 32.21 -23.97
N SER A 9 52.85 33.20 -23.43
CA SER A 9 52.38 34.41 -24.11
C SER A 9 53.49 35.42 -24.41
N ALA A 10 53.37 36.18 -25.50
CA ALA A 10 53.93 37.53 -25.75
C ALA A 10 53.47 37.98 -27.16
N GLN A 11 53.12 39.21 -27.53
CA GLN A 11 52.95 40.52 -26.89
C GLN A 11 52.41 41.45 -28.01
N ALA A 12 51.55 42.43 -27.70
CA ALA A 12 51.18 43.48 -28.66
C ALA A 12 52.31 44.51 -28.79
N PRO A 13 52.44 45.23 -29.93
CA PRO A 13 52.00 46.63 -29.92
C PRO A 13 51.54 47.23 -31.29
N GLY A 14 50.79 48.34 -31.23
CA GLY A 14 51.14 49.54 -32.03
C GLY A 14 50.20 50.06 -33.14
N LYS A 15 49.23 50.91 -32.75
CA LYS A 15 48.63 52.11 -33.43
C LYS A 15 48.89 52.39 -34.93
N GLY A 16 47.80 52.69 -35.66
CA GLY A 16 47.82 53.53 -36.87
C GLY A 16 46.44 53.82 -37.50
N ARG A 17 46.04 55.10 -37.53
CA ARG A 17 44.78 55.75 -37.99
C ARG A 17 44.25 55.37 -39.40
N GLY A 18 42.93 55.45 -39.60
CA GLY A 18 42.36 56.15 -40.77
C GLY A 18 41.07 55.62 -41.44
N ARG A 19 39.95 56.31 -41.15
CA ARG A 19 38.79 56.65 -42.01
C ARG A 19 37.71 55.60 -42.35
N ASP A 20 36.52 55.89 -41.82
CA ASP A 20 35.19 56.03 -42.44
C ASP A 20 34.66 54.92 -43.36
N PHE A 21 33.71 54.13 -42.85
CA PHE A 21 32.76 53.38 -43.66
C PHE A 21 31.41 53.27 -42.94
N TRP A 22 30.58 54.31 -43.03
CA TRP A 22 29.14 54.20 -42.73
C TRP A 22 28.35 54.14 -44.04
N PRO A 23 27.41 53.19 -44.17
CA PRO A 23 26.21 53.40 -44.99
C PRO A 23 24.99 53.66 -44.10
N THR A 24 24.51 54.90 -44.18
CA THR A 24 23.15 55.44 -44.12
C THR A 24 22.01 54.70 -43.39
N ASP A 25 21.32 55.50 -42.56
CA ASP A 25 20.01 55.25 -41.95
C ASP A 25 18.94 54.80 -42.95
N LYS A 26 18.16 53.78 -42.56
CA LYS A 26 16.88 53.39 -43.17
C LYS A 26 15.71 53.91 -42.33
N PRO A 27 14.58 54.30 -42.96
CA PRO A 27 13.54 55.09 -42.31
C PRO A 27 12.71 54.29 -41.29
N GLY A 28 12.24 55.00 -40.28
CA GLY A 28 11.63 54.49 -39.06
C GLY A 28 10.40 53.60 -39.25
N ARG A 29 10.38 52.50 -38.47
CA ARG A 29 9.19 51.68 -38.26
C ARG A 29 8.34 52.36 -37.18
N LYS A 30 7.14 52.82 -37.55
CA LYS A 30 6.16 53.36 -36.61
C LYS A 30 5.79 52.29 -35.58
N LEU A 31 6.06 52.56 -34.31
CA LEU A 31 5.53 51.80 -33.17
C LEU A 31 4.00 51.96 -33.16
N PRO A 32 3.22 50.87 -33.06
CA PRO A 32 1.77 50.99 -32.89
C PRO A 32 1.47 51.62 -31.53
N GLY A 33 0.56 52.61 -31.52
CA GLY A 33 0.17 53.35 -30.33
C GLY A 33 -0.49 52.48 -29.24
N PRO A 34 -0.63 52.99 -28.00
CA PRO A 34 -0.87 52.21 -26.77
C PRO A 34 -2.29 51.61 -26.63
N LYS A 35 -3.09 51.57 -27.69
CA LYS A 35 -4.49 51.14 -27.63
C LYS A 35 -4.77 49.62 -27.69
N PRO A 36 -3.86 48.69 -28.09
CA PRO A 36 -4.17 47.26 -28.03
C PRO A 36 -3.85 46.60 -26.68
N LEU A 37 -3.16 47.30 -25.75
CA LEU A 37 -2.73 46.71 -24.47
C LEU A 37 -3.89 46.49 -23.49
N TYR A 38 -4.94 47.31 -23.54
CA TYR A 38 -6.11 47.14 -22.68
C TYR A 38 -7.02 45.98 -23.14
N GLY A 39 -7.07 45.68 -24.44
CA GLY A 39 -7.79 44.52 -24.96
C GLY A 39 -7.10 43.20 -24.62
N ALA A 40 -5.77 43.17 -24.67
CA ALA A 40 -4.98 42.01 -24.27
C ALA A 40 -5.06 41.74 -22.76
N ALA A 41 -5.03 42.79 -21.92
CA ALA A 41 -5.18 42.64 -20.48
C ALA A 41 -6.59 42.17 -20.08
N ALA A 42 -7.64 42.71 -20.70
CA ALA A 42 -9.01 42.29 -20.44
C ALA A 42 -9.28 40.83 -20.87
N ALA A 43 -8.73 40.41 -22.01
CA ALA A 43 -8.81 39.01 -22.45
C ALA A 43 -8.09 38.06 -21.49
N LEU A 44 -6.93 38.45 -20.97
CA LEU A 44 -6.15 37.64 -20.04
C LEU A 44 -6.85 37.51 -18.67
N VAL A 45 -7.45 38.59 -18.17
CA VAL A 45 -8.29 38.55 -16.97
C VAL A 45 -9.54 37.68 -17.19
N ALA A 46 -10.20 37.78 -18.35
CA ALA A 46 -11.34 36.93 -18.66
C ALA A 46 -10.96 35.44 -18.73
N VAL A 47 -9.79 35.11 -19.27
CA VAL A 47 -9.27 33.73 -19.27
C VAL A 47 -8.96 33.27 -17.84
N VAL A 48 -8.34 34.09 -17.01
CA VAL A 48 -8.08 33.73 -15.60
C VAL A 48 -9.38 33.55 -14.83
N VAL A 49 -10.37 34.42 -15.01
CA VAL A 49 -11.69 34.28 -14.39
C VAL A 49 -12.43 33.05 -14.90
N ALA A 50 -12.33 32.73 -16.20
CA ALA A 50 -12.90 31.50 -16.75
C ALA A 50 -12.20 30.25 -16.21
N VAL A 51 -10.87 30.27 -16.04
CA VAL A 51 -10.12 29.17 -15.43
C VAL A 51 -10.49 29.02 -13.95
N VAL A 52 -10.59 30.11 -13.20
CA VAL A 52 -11.03 30.07 -11.80
C VAL A 52 -12.49 29.64 -11.68
N ALA A 53 -13.37 30.10 -12.57
CA ALA A 53 -14.76 29.66 -12.62
C ALA A 53 -14.87 28.18 -12.99
N VAL A 54 -14.09 27.69 -13.96
CA VAL A 54 -13.99 26.25 -14.26
C VAL A 54 -13.49 25.52 -13.02
N LEU A 55 -12.42 25.94 -12.35
CA LEU A 55 -11.92 25.28 -11.12
C LEU A 55 -12.93 25.31 -9.96
N MET A 56 -13.76 26.35 -9.85
CA MET A 56 -14.79 26.48 -8.81
C MET A 56 -16.08 25.73 -9.17
N PHE A 57 -16.42 25.58 -10.46
CA PHE A 57 -17.63 24.88 -10.94
C PHE A 57 -17.37 23.42 -11.36
N THR A 58 -16.12 23.02 -11.57
CA THR A 58 -15.68 21.61 -11.66
C THR A 58 -15.08 21.11 -10.34
N GLY A 59 -15.08 21.94 -9.29
CA GLY A 59 -14.75 21.56 -7.91
C GLY A 59 -15.83 20.72 -7.21
N GLY A 60 -16.55 19.92 -8.01
CA GLY A 60 -17.54 18.95 -7.60
C GLY A 60 -17.38 17.70 -8.44
N ASP A 61 -16.13 17.26 -8.66
CA ASP A 61 -15.89 15.87 -8.99
C ASP A 61 -16.37 15.05 -7.78
N GLU A 62 -17.48 14.34 -7.96
CA GLU A 62 -17.85 13.20 -7.13
C GLU A 62 -16.56 12.41 -6.88
N ALA A 63 -16.20 12.23 -5.60
CA ALA A 63 -15.01 11.49 -5.22
C ALA A 63 -14.96 10.20 -6.05
N PRO A 64 -13.84 9.91 -6.75
CA PRO A 64 -13.76 8.70 -7.55
C PRO A 64 -14.10 7.52 -6.65
N ALA A 65 -15.04 6.68 -7.10
CA ALA A 65 -15.48 5.48 -6.41
C ALA A 65 -14.29 4.79 -5.73
N ASP A 66 -14.40 4.56 -4.42
CA ASP A 66 -13.34 4.07 -3.54
C ASP A 66 -12.43 3.06 -4.27
N LYS A 67 -11.24 3.52 -4.65
CA LYS A 67 -10.27 2.65 -5.30
C LYS A 67 -9.98 1.49 -4.35
N PRO A 68 -10.08 0.23 -4.81
CA PRO A 68 -9.83 -0.91 -3.93
C PRO A 68 -8.43 -0.85 -3.32
N LEU A 69 -8.36 -1.03 -2.00
CA LEU A 69 -7.11 -0.92 -1.24
C LEU A 69 -6.19 -2.12 -1.53
N VAL A 70 -4.91 -1.84 -1.75
CA VAL A 70 -3.80 -2.79 -1.89
C VAL A 70 -2.60 -2.33 -1.06
N PRO A 71 -1.75 -3.22 -0.54
CA PRO A 71 -0.54 -2.82 0.16
C PRO A 71 0.45 -2.15 -0.79
N THR A 72 1.31 -1.29 -0.25
CA THR A 72 2.43 -0.73 -1.02
C THR A 72 3.56 -1.74 -1.19
N ALA A 73 3.80 -2.57 -0.16
CA ALA A 73 4.74 -3.68 -0.20
C ALA A 73 4.05 -4.97 0.25
N PHE A 74 4.25 -6.06 -0.48
CA PHE A 74 3.72 -7.37 -0.12
C PHE A 74 4.80 -8.44 -0.17
N THR A 75 4.89 -9.24 0.90
CA THR A 75 5.83 -10.36 1.00
C THR A 75 5.10 -11.63 1.40
N PRO A 76 4.85 -12.56 0.47
CA PRO A 76 4.30 -13.87 0.78
C PRO A 76 5.39 -14.86 1.20
N ASP A 77 5.09 -15.66 2.21
CA ASP A 77 5.83 -16.86 2.60
C ASP A 77 4.98 -18.10 2.30
N PHE A 78 5.42 -18.82 1.27
CA PHE A 78 4.80 -20.07 0.85
C PHE A 78 5.25 -21.27 1.69
N ASN A 79 6.24 -21.08 2.57
CA ASN A 79 6.72 -22.14 3.43
C ASN A 79 5.69 -22.37 4.54
N GLY A 80 5.19 -23.60 4.63
CA GLY A 80 4.31 -24.06 5.70
C GLY A 80 5.07 -24.79 6.80
N GLU A 81 6.32 -24.42 7.07
CA GLU A 81 7.14 -25.12 8.06
C GLU A 81 6.47 -25.09 9.44
N GLY A 82 6.49 -26.23 10.12
CA GLY A 82 5.82 -26.40 11.42
C GLY A 82 4.33 -26.73 11.37
N PHE A 83 3.62 -26.47 10.26
CA PHE A 83 2.15 -26.66 10.18
C PHE A 83 1.69 -27.79 9.25
N GLN A 84 2.60 -28.68 8.86
CA GLN A 84 2.31 -29.77 7.90
C GLN A 84 1.22 -30.74 8.39
N GLN A 85 1.10 -30.95 9.71
CA GLN A 85 0.08 -31.83 10.29
C GLN A 85 -1.35 -31.32 10.09
N ILE A 86 -1.52 -30.02 9.86
CA ILE A 86 -2.81 -29.39 9.54
C ILE A 86 -2.82 -28.80 8.12
N ALA A 87 -2.01 -29.35 7.21
CA ALA A 87 -1.95 -28.89 5.82
C ALA A 87 -3.25 -29.13 5.03
N ASP A 88 -4.11 -30.05 5.48
CA ASP A 88 -5.44 -30.29 4.92
C ASP A 88 -6.49 -30.12 6.02
N ARG A 89 -7.62 -29.48 5.70
CA ARG A 89 -8.72 -29.26 6.65
C ARG A 89 -9.35 -30.55 7.14
N SER A 90 -9.19 -31.68 6.43
CA SER A 90 -9.60 -32.98 6.96
C SER A 90 -8.82 -33.41 8.21
N ALA A 91 -7.58 -32.94 8.38
CA ALA A 91 -6.78 -33.16 9.59
C ALA A 91 -7.12 -32.18 10.74
N ASP A 92 -7.76 -31.06 10.41
CA ASP A 92 -8.29 -30.08 11.36
C ASP A 92 -9.64 -29.55 10.88
N SER A 93 -10.70 -30.32 11.14
CA SER A 93 -12.04 -30.06 10.59
C SER A 93 -12.86 -29.05 11.39
N ARG A 94 -12.27 -28.48 12.45
CA ARG A 94 -12.94 -27.55 13.36
C ARG A 94 -13.11 -26.20 12.68
N GLU A 95 -14.34 -25.69 12.65
CA GLU A 95 -14.59 -24.32 12.23
C GLU A 95 -13.92 -23.32 13.19
N ILE A 96 -13.36 -22.24 12.65
CA ILE A 96 -12.92 -21.10 13.44
C ILE A 96 -14.13 -20.53 14.17
N THR A 97 -13.99 -20.28 15.47
CA THR A 97 -15.02 -19.68 16.30
C THR A 97 -14.81 -18.17 16.44
N GLU A 98 -15.88 -17.43 16.78
CA GLU A 98 -15.75 -16.00 17.11
C GLU A 98 -14.80 -15.75 18.29
N GLY A 99 -14.76 -16.68 19.24
CA GLY A 99 -13.84 -16.64 20.39
C GLY A 99 -12.38 -16.75 19.96
N GLU A 100 -12.06 -17.62 19.01
CA GLU A 100 -10.71 -17.72 18.43
C GLU A 100 -10.36 -16.48 17.62
N ALA A 101 -11.29 -16.02 16.77
CA ALA A 101 -11.12 -14.83 15.93
C ALA A 101 -10.86 -13.53 16.72
N SER A 102 -11.32 -13.47 17.99
CA SER A 102 -11.19 -12.31 18.89
C SER A 102 -10.34 -12.59 20.14
N SER A 103 -9.64 -13.73 20.19
CA SER A 103 -8.88 -14.20 21.36
C SER A 103 -7.73 -13.27 21.74
N ALA A 104 -6.97 -12.79 20.74
CA ALA A 104 -5.85 -11.90 20.92
C ALA A 104 -6.30 -10.45 21.11
N LYS A 105 -6.72 -10.10 22.33
CA LYS A 105 -7.21 -8.76 22.69
C LYS A 105 -6.09 -7.73 22.84
N ASP A 106 -4.97 -8.17 23.39
CA ASP A 106 -3.77 -7.36 23.60
C ASP A 106 -2.59 -8.10 22.96
N LEU A 107 -1.80 -7.40 22.16
CA LEU A 107 -0.60 -7.91 21.50
C LEU A 107 0.58 -7.03 21.87
N GLN A 108 1.73 -7.63 22.16
CA GLN A 108 2.92 -6.89 22.53
C GLN A 108 4.19 -7.63 22.11
N SER A 109 5.11 -6.90 21.49
CA SER A 109 6.47 -7.37 21.24
C SER A 109 7.43 -6.18 21.13
N GLY A 110 8.59 -6.29 21.78
CA GLY A 110 9.54 -5.19 21.89
C GLY A 110 8.90 -3.92 22.45
N LYS A 111 8.99 -2.82 21.69
CA LYS A 111 8.41 -1.51 22.06
C LYS A 111 6.96 -1.31 21.59
N PHE A 112 6.42 -2.22 20.79
CA PHE A 112 5.11 -2.07 20.18
C PHE A 112 4.06 -2.85 20.99
N SER A 113 2.92 -2.19 21.22
CA SER A 113 1.75 -2.79 21.87
C SER A 113 0.50 -2.38 21.13
N PHE A 114 -0.41 -3.32 20.93
CA PHE A 114 -1.64 -3.16 20.17
C PHE A 114 -2.83 -3.71 20.94
N LYS A 115 -3.99 -3.09 20.73
CA LYS A 115 -5.28 -3.57 21.22
C LYS A 115 -6.19 -3.91 20.06
N LEU A 116 -6.94 -5.00 20.20
CA LEU A 116 -8.00 -5.38 19.28
C LEU A 116 -9.08 -4.30 19.32
N ALA A 117 -9.33 -3.67 18.19
CA ALA A 117 -10.40 -2.69 18.04
C ALA A 117 -11.69 -3.31 17.51
N GLY A 118 -11.58 -4.35 16.68
CA GLY A 118 -12.72 -5.11 16.19
C GLY A 118 -12.26 -6.40 15.52
N SER A 119 -13.14 -7.40 15.53
CA SER A 119 -12.95 -8.67 14.83
C SER A 119 -14.26 -9.09 14.19
N GLU A 120 -14.17 -9.65 13.00
CA GLU A 120 -15.27 -10.17 12.23
C GLU A 120 -14.90 -11.56 11.70
N LEU A 121 -15.81 -12.51 11.88
CA LEU A 121 -15.75 -13.83 11.27
C LEU A 121 -16.92 -13.95 10.29
N THR A 122 -16.62 -14.24 9.02
CA THR A 122 -17.65 -14.48 8.00
C THR A 122 -17.48 -15.83 7.33
N LYS A 123 -18.60 -16.46 6.98
CA LYS A 123 -18.64 -17.64 6.11
C LYS A 123 -18.80 -17.27 4.63
N ASP A 124 -19.14 -16.01 4.34
CA ASP A 124 -19.16 -15.47 2.97
C ASP A 124 -17.76 -14.93 2.63
N CYS A 125 -16.89 -15.82 2.17
CA CYS A 125 -15.53 -15.46 1.77
C CYS A 125 -15.50 -14.39 0.67
N LYS A 126 -16.50 -14.35 -0.22
CA LYS A 126 -16.55 -13.40 -1.35
C LYS A 126 -16.83 -11.98 -0.86
N ALA A 127 -17.65 -11.84 0.18
CA ALA A 127 -17.94 -10.53 0.79
C ALA A 127 -16.70 -9.88 1.43
N ALA A 128 -15.81 -10.67 2.03
CA ALA A 128 -14.62 -10.20 2.72
C ALA A 128 -13.44 -9.79 1.80
N VAL A 129 -13.55 -10.02 0.49
CA VAL A 129 -12.52 -9.66 -0.49
C VAL A 129 -13.12 -8.85 -1.64
N TRP A 130 -12.26 -8.25 -2.46
CA TRP A 130 -12.62 -7.70 -3.75
C TRP A 130 -11.78 -8.35 -4.86
N GLY A 131 -12.22 -8.22 -6.11
CA GLY A 131 -11.55 -8.80 -7.28
C GLY A 131 -12.14 -10.15 -7.67
N GLY A 132 -12.65 -10.24 -8.90
CA GLY A 132 -13.37 -11.43 -9.37
C GLY A 132 -12.50 -12.69 -9.47
N ARG A 133 -11.20 -12.53 -9.77
CA ARG A 133 -10.27 -13.65 -9.83
C ARG A 133 -10.04 -14.26 -8.45
N LEU A 134 -9.71 -13.44 -7.46
CA LEU A 134 -9.56 -13.88 -6.07
C LEU A 134 -10.85 -14.52 -5.53
N GLN A 135 -12.01 -13.92 -5.79
CA GLN A 135 -13.30 -14.49 -5.39
C GLN A 135 -13.58 -15.85 -6.03
N GLY A 136 -13.17 -16.05 -7.29
CA GLY A 136 -13.28 -17.33 -7.99
C GLY A 136 -12.34 -18.39 -7.42
N ASP A 137 -11.09 -18.03 -7.14
CA ASP A 137 -10.12 -18.97 -6.57
C ASP A 137 -10.46 -19.31 -5.11
N LEU A 138 -11.01 -18.39 -4.30
CA LEU A 138 -11.53 -18.73 -2.96
C LEU A 138 -12.60 -19.82 -3.01
N ASP A 139 -13.53 -19.73 -3.96
CA ASP A 139 -14.60 -20.71 -4.16
C ASP A 139 -14.02 -22.06 -4.63
N LYS A 140 -13.19 -22.00 -5.69
CA LYS A 140 -12.54 -23.17 -6.29
C LYS A 140 -11.68 -23.97 -5.31
N PHE A 141 -10.93 -23.28 -4.46
CA PHE A 141 -10.04 -23.90 -3.47
C PHE A 141 -10.71 -24.11 -2.10
N GLY A 142 -12.02 -23.90 -2.01
CA GLY A 142 -12.84 -24.35 -0.89
C GLY A 142 -12.68 -23.52 0.38
N CYS A 143 -12.59 -22.19 0.25
CA CYS A 143 -12.69 -21.28 1.37
C CYS A 143 -14.01 -21.48 2.12
N THR A 144 -13.95 -21.59 3.44
CA THR A 144 -15.16 -21.70 4.28
C THR A 144 -15.35 -20.52 5.22
N GLN A 145 -14.26 -19.88 5.64
CA GLN A 145 -14.30 -18.80 6.62
C GLN A 145 -13.19 -17.79 6.36
N ILE A 146 -13.48 -16.52 6.60
CA ILE A 146 -12.48 -15.46 6.68
C ILE A 146 -12.64 -14.73 8.01
N VAL A 147 -11.55 -14.64 8.77
CA VAL A 147 -11.40 -13.74 9.91
C VAL A 147 -10.78 -12.44 9.43
N ARG A 148 -11.31 -11.31 9.91
CA ARG A 148 -10.73 -9.98 9.73
C ARG A 148 -10.70 -9.28 11.08
N SER A 149 -9.53 -8.88 11.52
CA SER A 149 -9.35 -8.19 12.80
C SER A 149 -8.57 -6.90 12.59
N ALA A 150 -8.97 -5.85 13.30
CA ALA A 150 -8.32 -4.54 13.29
C ALA A 150 -7.70 -4.26 14.66
N TYR A 151 -6.47 -3.76 14.64
CA TYR A 151 -5.65 -3.46 15.80
C TYR A 151 -5.16 -2.03 15.76
N VAL A 152 -5.03 -1.40 16.93
CA VAL A 152 -4.52 -0.03 17.09
C VAL A 152 -3.44 -0.01 18.15
N SER A 153 -2.34 0.69 17.89
CA SER A 153 -1.25 0.80 18.87
C SER A 153 -1.68 1.62 20.09
N GLY A 154 -1.04 1.39 21.24
CA GLY A 154 -1.33 2.14 22.47
C GLY A 154 -1.17 3.65 22.32
N ASP A 155 -0.23 4.11 21.48
CA ASP A 155 0.00 5.51 21.15
C ASP A 155 -0.81 6.01 19.94
N LYS A 156 -1.63 5.15 19.35
CA LYS A 156 -2.47 5.39 18.16
C LYS A 156 -1.72 5.82 16.90
N LYS A 157 -0.40 5.59 16.85
CA LYS A 157 0.43 5.92 15.67
C LYS A 157 0.47 4.81 14.64
N HIS A 158 0.02 3.61 14.97
CA HIS A 158 0.00 2.46 14.08
C HIS A 158 -1.37 1.80 14.10
N VAL A 159 -1.74 1.30 12.93
CA VAL A 159 -2.92 0.46 12.74
C VAL A 159 -2.50 -0.81 12.02
N GLY A 160 -3.11 -1.93 12.42
CA GLY A 160 -2.82 -3.24 11.89
C GLY A 160 -4.08 -3.99 11.54
N GLN A 161 -4.03 -4.75 10.47
CA GLN A 161 -5.06 -5.68 10.04
C GLN A 161 -4.49 -7.09 10.14
N PHE A 162 -5.30 -8.01 10.64
CA PHE A 162 -4.99 -9.42 10.72
C PHE A 162 -6.09 -10.21 10.02
N PHE A 163 -5.70 -11.13 9.15
CA PHE A 163 -6.63 -11.95 8.39
C PHE A 163 -6.26 -13.42 8.49
N VAL A 164 -7.27 -14.27 8.60
CA VAL A 164 -7.12 -15.73 8.46
C VAL A 164 -8.14 -16.21 7.44
N ILE A 165 -7.67 -16.90 6.40
CA ILE A 165 -8.53 -17.51 5.38
C ILE A 165 -8.46 -19.02 5.57
N ASN A 166 -9.59 -19.63 5.95
CA ASN A 166 -9.73 -21.07 6.13
C ASN A 166 -9.98 -21.73 4.77
N MET A 167 -8.95 -22.35 4.20
CA MET A 167 -8.99 -23.03 2.90
C MET A 167 -9.20 -24.53 3.08
N LYS A 168 -9.41 -25.25 1.97
CA LYS A 168 -9.47 -26.71 2.02
C LYS A 168 -8.10 -27.33 2.34
N SER A 169 -7.04 -26.78 1.77
CA SER A 169 -5.67 -27.31 1.88
C SER A 169 -4.61 -26.22 1.69
N ALA A 170 -3.36 -26.55 2.03
CA ALA A 170 -2.19 -25.71 1.82
C ALA A 170 -1.96 -25.37 0.34
N ASP A 171 -2.36 -26.23 -0.60
CA ASP A 171 -2.33 -25.90 -2.03
C ASP A 171 -3.26 -24.74 -2.37
N GLY A 172 -4.45 -24.73 -1.74
CA GLY A 172 -5.38 -23.61 -1.81
C GLY A 172 -4.79 -22.35 -1.22
N VAL A 173 -4.16 -22.43 -0.05
CA VAL A 173 -3.44 -21.30 0.58
C VAL A 173 -2.39 -20.74 -0.37
N ASN A 174 -1.52 -21.59 -0.91
CA ASN A 174 -0.48 -21.19 -1.84
C ASN A 174 -1.02 -20.48 -3.08
N GLN A 175 -2.18 -20.93 -3.59
CA GLN A 175 -2.83 -20.23 -4.70
C GLN A 175 -3.36 -18.86 -4.30
N ILE A 176 -4.01 -18.75 -3.14
CA ILE A 176 -4.51 -17.46 -2.65
C ILE A 176 -3.35 -16.49 -2.40
N LEU A 177 -2.23 -16.94 -1.85
CA LEU A 177 -1.05 -16.08 -1.67
C LEU A 177 -0.46 -15.60 -3.00
N ARG A 178 -0.54 -16.40 -4.07
CA ARG A 178 -0.16 -15.96 -5.43
C ARG A 178 -1.12 -14.91 -5.98
N ASP A 179 -2.41 -15.05 -5.74
CA ASP A 179 -3.42 -14.08 -6.15
C ASP A 179 -3.29 -12.76 -5.42
N LEU A 180 -2.89 -12.81 -4.15
CA LEU A 180 -2.50 -11.65 -3.38
C LEU A 180 -1.14 -11.09 -3.80
N GLN A 181 -0.58 -11.37 -4.97
CA GLN A 181 0.51 -10.52 -5.47
C GLN A 181 -0.10 -9.31 -6.18
N THR A 182 0.32 -8.11 -5.78
CA THR A 182 -0.24 -6.84 -6.25
C THR A 182 -0.15 -6.68 -7.77
N GLU A 183 0.87 -7.27 -8.38
CA GLU A 183 1.15 -7.24 -9.82
C GLU A 183 0.14 -8.06 -10.63
N THR A 184 -0.56 -9.02 -9.98
CA THR A 184 -1.53 -9.88 -10.66
C THR A 184 -2.87 -9.19 -10.89
N GLY A 185 -3.19 -8.16 -10.10
CA GLY A 185 -4.50 -7.51 -10.12
C GLY A 185 -5.67 -8.44 -9.79
N ALA A 186 -5.44 -9.58 -9.13
CA ALA A 186 -6.47 -10.60 -8.93
C ALA A 186 -7.55 -10.20 -7.92
N GLY A 187 -7.18 -9.35 -6.95
CA GLY A 187 -8.02 -8.96 -5.83
C GLY A 187 -7.22 -8.75 -4.54
N TRP A 188 -7.90 -8.32 -3.48
CA TRP A 188 -7.32 -8.26 -2.14
C TRP A 188 -8.36 -8.48 -1.04
N VAL A 189 -7.87 -8.79 0.17
CA VAL A 189 -8.68 -8.79 1.38
C VAL A 189 -9.14 -7.37 1.73
N LYS A 190 -10.40 -7.20 2.12
CA LYS A 190 -10.93 -5.90 2.54
C LYS A 190 -10.57 -5.65 4.02
N PRO A 191 -9.86 -4.55 4.35
CA PRO A 191 -9.65 -4.15 5.74
C PRO A 191 -10.95 -4.02 6.52
N LEU A 192 -10.87 -4.29 7.82
CA LEU A 192 -11.96 -4.04 8.76
C LEU A 192 -11.82 -2.60 9.29
N ASN A 193 -12.66 -1.71 8.78
CA ASN A 193 -12.75 -0.33 9.29
C ASN A 193 -13.70 -0.28 10.48
N VAL A 194 -13.13 -0.08 11.66
CA VAL A 194 -13.88 0.02 12.92
C VAL A 194 -14.18 1.49 13.21
N LYS A 195 -15.35 1.77 13.77
CA LYS A 195 -15.73 3.12 14.18
C LYS A 195 -14.75 3.64 15.25
N ASP A 196 -14.44 4.93 15.20
CA ASP A 196 -13.57 5.63 16.17
C ASP A 196 -12.11 5.14 16.20
N VAL A 197 -11.70 4.36 15.18
CA VAL A 197 -10.33 3.92 14.90
C VAL A 197 -9.78 4.72 13.73
N PRO A 198 -8.50 5.13 13.72
CA PRO A 198 -7.90 5.74 12.55
C PRO A 198 -8.11 4.88 11.30
N ALA A 199 -8.56 5.51 10.21
CA ALA A 199 -8.85 4.80 8.96
C ALA A 199 -7.60 4.12 8.41
N PHE A 200 -7.77 2.90 7.90
CA PHE A 200 -6.71 2.11 7.29
C PHE A 200 -6.69 2.28 5.77
N GLY A 201 -5.50 2.30 5.17
CA GLY A 201 -5.27 2.36 3.73
C GLY A 201 -5.01 3.77 3.21
N SER A 202 -4.58 4.68 4.08
CA SER A 202 -4.39 6.10 3.75
C SER A 202 -2.95 6.45 3.35
N GLY A 203 -2.00 5.52 3.50
CA GLY A 203 -0.59 5.79 3.17
C GLY A 203 0.22 4.56 2.80
N PHE A 204 1.53 4.65 3.04
CA PHE A 204 2.44 3.54 2.79
C PHE A 204 2.13 2.42 3.76
N SER A 205 1.85 1.24 3.22
CA SER A 205 1.48 0.06 4.00
C SER A 205 2.24 -1.17 3.53
N ALA A 206 2.54 -2.08 4.46
CA ALA A 206 3.23 -3.32 4.17
C ALA A 206 2.38 -4.50 4.65
N ALA A 207 2.25 -5.51 3.80
CA ALA A 207 1.56 -6.74 4.09
C ALA A 207 2.50 -7.94 4.02
N TYR A 208 2.33 -8.87 4.94
CA TYR A 208 3.07 -10.10 5.02
C TYR A 208 2.08 -11.24 5.12
N ALA A 209 2.28 -12.28 4.33
CA ALA A 209 1.40 -13.44 4.36
C ALA A 209 2.20 -14.71 4.57
N LYS A 210 1.61 -15.68 5.25
CA LYS A 210 2.28 -16.93 5.62
C LYS A 210 1.30 -18.11 5.54
N THR A 211 1.86 -19.28 5.28
CA THR A 211 1.10 -20.53 5.20
C THR A 211 1.09 -21.24 6.55
N TYR A 212 -0.08 -21.30 7.18
CA TYR A 212 -0.31 -22.03 8.44
C TYR A 212 -1.14 -23.29 8.13
N GLY A 213 -0.52 -24.26 7.46
CA GLY A 213 -1.22 -25.44 6.98
C GLY A 213 -2.29 -25.06 5.94
N HIS A 214 -3.55 -25.40 6.19
CA HIS A 214 -4.69 -25.00 5.35
C HIS A 214 -5.22 -23.58 5.64
N TYR A 215 -4.56 -22.81 6.51
CA TYR A 215 -4.90 -21.42 6.78
C TYR A 215 -3.92 -20.47 6.07
N ALA A 216 -4.45 -19.48 5.33
CA ALA A 216 -3.66 -18.33 4.88
C ALA A 216 -3.72 -17.24 5.95
N VAL A 217 -2.58 -16.87 6.52
CA VAL A 217 -2.49 -15.80 7.52
C VAL A 217 -1.89 -14.57 6.86
N ILE A 218 -2.55 -13.42 7.00
CA ILE A 218 -2.07 -12.15 6.45
C ILE A 218 -2.05 -11.10 7.56
N THR A 219 -0.92 -10.41 7.69
CA THR A 219 -0.82 -9.15 8.46
C THR A 219 -0.66 -8.01 7.47
N TRP A 220 -1.33 -6.88 7.73
CA TRP A 220 -1.21 -5.69 6.90
C TRP A 220 -1.22 -4.44 7.77
N VAL A 221 -0.14 -3.67 7.71
CA VAL A 221 0.16 -2.63 8.71
C VAL A 221 0.55 -1.32 8.04
N GLU A 222 0.20 -0.22 8.70
CA GLU A 222 0.63 1.13 8.32
C GLU A 222 0.73 2.05 9.54
N ARG A 223 1.34 3.22 9.35
CA ARG A 223 1.19 4.32 10.30
C ARG A 223 -0.21 4.92 10.14
N ALA A 224 -0.84 5.21 11.27
CA ALA A 224 -2.16 5.83 11.31
C ALA A 224 -2.16 7.18 10.58
N GLY A 225 -3.25 7.48 9.86
CA GLY A 225 -3.37 8.73 9.10
C GLY A 225 -2.48 8.81 7.86
N GLY A 226 -1.87 7.70 7.44
CA GLY A 226 -1.14 7.60 6.18
C GLY A 226 0.27 8.19 6.23
N GLU A 227 0.81 8.40 7.44
CA GLU A 227 2.17 8.89 7.60
C GLU A 227 3.20 7.90 7.02
N GLN A 228 4.34 8.42 6.57
CA GLN A 228 5.42 7.56 6.07
C GLN A 228 6.14 6.86 7.23
N PRO A 229 6.31 5.53 7.20
CA PRO A 229 7.10 4.83 8.21
C PRO A 229 8.54 5.37 8.23
N ALA A 230 9.20 5.35 9.39
CA ALA A 230 10.59 5.76 9.51
C ALA A 230 11.52 4.83 8.71
N SER A 231 11.14 3.56 8.56
CA SER A 231 11.80 2.58 7.70
C SER A 231 10.88 1.39 7.43
N LEU A 232 11.20 0.55 6.45
CA LEU A 232 10.48 -0.71 6.25
C LEU A 232 10.60 -1.65 7.47
N ASN A 233 11.73 -1.63 8.17
CA ASN A 233 11.94 -2.41 9.39
C ASN A 233 10.93 -2.06 10.50
N GLU A 234 10.48 -0.81 10.57
CA GLU A 234 9.40 -0.43 11.49
C GLU A 234 8.12 -1.22 11.21
N LEU A 235 7.74 -1.34 9.93
CA LEU A 235 6.53 -2.09 9.56
C LEU A 235 6.72 -3.59 9.69
N ILE A 236 7.94 -4.12 9.54
CA ILE A 236 8.27 -5.52 9.87
C ILE A 236 8.07 -5.78 11.37
N ASP A 237 8.64 -4.94 12.23
CA ASP A 237 8.50 -5.11 13.68
C ASP A 237 7.03 -5.03 14.12
N VAL A 238 6.26 -4.10 13.52
CA VAL A 238 4.82 -3.96 13.78
C VAL A 238 4.05 -5.18 13.26
N SER A 239 4.33 -5.68 12.06
CA SER A 239 3.63 -6.84 11.51
C SER A 239 3.86 -8.11 12.32
N LEU A 240 5.06 -8.30 12.87
CA LEU A 240 5.37 -9.42 13.76
C LEU A 240 4.55 -9.39 15.06
N VAL A 241 4.25 -8.19 15.58
CA VAL A 241 3.36 -8.05 16.75
C VAL A 241 1.93 -8.46 16.38
N ILE A 242 1.43 -8.00 15.23
CA ILE A 242 0.09 -8.33 14.73
C ILE A 242 -0.05 -9.83 14.40
N GLU A 243 1.01 -10.46 13.88
CA GLU A 243 1.07 -11.91 13.61
C GLU A 243 0.84 -12.73 14.87
N GLY A 244 1.14 -12.19 16.06
CA GLY A 244 0.80 -12.81 17.34
C GLY A 244 -0.68 -13.15 17.52
N ALA A 245 -1.60 -12.54 16.75
CA ALA A 245 -3.00 -12.94 16.72
C ALA A 245 -3.23 -14.36 16.15
N ALA A 246 -2.25 -14.93 15.45
CA ALA A 246 -2.29 -16.29 14.94
C ALA A 246 -2.06 -17.37 16.01
N ASP A 247 -1.84 -17.00 17.28
CA ASP A 247 -1.50 -17.94 18.36
C ASP A 247 -2.50 -19.12 18.48
N PHE A 248 -3.80 -18.86 18.26
CA PHE A 248 -4.82 -19.90 18.30
C PHE A 248 -4.61 -21.03 17.26
N LEU A 249 -3.87 -20.76 16.17
CA LEU A 249 -3.52 -21.78 15.17
C LEU A 249 -2.47 -22.76 15.68
N TYR A 250 -1.60 -22.37 16.61
CA TYR A 250 -0.72 -23.34 17.29
C TYR A 250 -1.56 -24.29 18.16
N GLY A 251 -2.60 -23.77 18.83
CA GLY A 251 -3.58 -24.62 19.52
C GLY A 251 -4.29 -25.61 18.57
N ARG A 252 -4.60 -25.21 17.33
CA ARG A 252 -5.13 -26.13 16.30
C ARG A 252 -4.15 -27.25 15.97
N LEU A 253 -2.88 -26.91 15.79
CA LEU A 253 -1.81 -27.86 15.51
C LEU A 253 -1.65 -28.88 16.63
N ASP A 254 -1.57 -28.41 17.89
CA ASP A 254 -1.45 -29.28 19.06
C ASP A 254 -2.61 -30.27 19.16
N LEU A 255 -3.85 -29.80 18.95
CA LEU A 255 -5.01 -30.66 19.00
C LEU A 255 -5.07 -31.68 17.84
N ALA A 256 -4.50 -31.35 16.69
CA ALA A 256 -4.38 -32.29 15.57
C ALA A 256 -3.33 -33.37 15.85
N ALA A 257 -2.18 -32.98 16.42
CA ALA A 257 -1.13 -33.91 16.84
C ALA A 257 -1.64 -34.94 17.87
N ASP A 258 -2.42 -34.48 18.85
CA ASP A 258 -3.06 -35.33 19.86
C ASP A 258 -4.07 -36.33 19.27
N THR A 259 -4.75 -35.94 18.19
CA THR A 259 -5.72 -36.81 17.50
C THR A 259 -5.02 -37.89 16.69
N GLY A 260 -3.83 -37.60 16.16
CA GLY A 260 -2.97 -38.58 15.49
C GLY A 260 -2.32 -39.59 16.43
N ALA A 261 -2.02 -39.19 17.68
CA ALA A 261 -1.40 -40.08 18.68
C ALA A 261 -2.38 -41.10 19.30
N ARG A 262 -3.69 -40.92 19.13
CA ARG A 262 -4.74 -41.81 19.69
C ARG A 262 -5.30 -42.82 18.67
N GLN A 263 -4.84 -42.78 17.42
CA GLN A 263 -5.18 -43.73 16.35
C GLN A 263 -4.06 -44.75 16.20
#